data_AF-A0A3P7NVN4-F1
#
_entry.id   AF-A0A3P7NVN4-F1
#
_cell.length_a   1.000
_cell.length_b   1.000
_cell.length_c   1.000
_cell.angle_alpha   90.00
_cell.angle_beta   90.00
_cell.angle_gamma   90.00
#
_symmetry.space_group_name_H-M   'P 1'
#
loop_
_entity.id
_entity.type
_entity.pdbx_description
1 polymer ?
#
loop_
_entity_poly.entity_id
_entity_poly.type
_entity_poly.pdbx_seq_one_letter_code
_entity_poly.pdbx_strand_id
1 'polypeptide(L)'
;MIACVLSAPAALAIAKIMYPETKAPLSDVDINGAMKMSPYTNIIEAATLGALDAIPLCAGIAANLMAALSMFSLFNSILVWIGRNIGIQRDLTLEIMFSYFFWPLAYTMGVPAKDCGKVAELLGMKTVLSEFVAYRRFGEYFIFLCLLKSLLEGNTFTCC
;
A
#
# COMPACT_ATOMS: atom_id res chain seq x y z
N MET A 1 0.09 -13.19 2.43
CA MET A 1 -1.15 -13.89 2.84
C MET A 1 -1.52 -13.65 4.31
N ILE A 2 -0.60 -13.83 5.27
CA ILE A 2 -0.86 -13.61 6.72
C ILE A 2 -1.45 -12.21 7.00
N ALA A 3 -0.95 -11.17 6.32
CA ALA A 3 -1.47 -9.80 6.45
C ALA A 3 -2.97 -9.67 6.13
N CYS A 4 -3.48 -10.38 5.11
CA CYS A 4 -4.89 -10.30 4.74
C CYS A 4 -5.80 -10.89 5.82
N VAL A 5 -5.40 -12.03 6.39
CA VAL A 5 -6.15 -12.68 7.48
C VAL A 5 -6.16 -11.81 8.74
N LEU A 6 -5.05 -11.14 9.04
CA LEU A 6 -4.93 -10.25 10.20
C LEU A 6 -5.69 -8.93 10.02
N SER A 7 -5.87 -8.44 8.79
CA SER A 7 -6.60 -7.19 8.51
C SER A 7 -8.06 -7.23 8.93
N ALA A 8 -8.75 -8.38 8.81
CA ALA A 8 -10.16 -8.49 9.17
C ALA A 8 -10.44 -8.24 10.67
N PRO A 9 -9.79 -8.94 11.63
CA PRO A 9 -9.98 -8.66 13.06
C PRO A 9 -9.41 -7.28 13.46
N ALA A 10 -8.32 -6.83 12.83
CA ALA A 10 -7.75 -5.50 13.10
C ALA A 10 -8.71 -4.37 12.68
N ALA A 11 -9.33 -4.48 11.50
CA ALA A 11 -10.32 -3.51 11.03
C ALA A 11 -11.54 -3.45 11.96
N LEU A 12 -12.03 -4.61 12.43
CA LEU A 12 -13.15 -4.66 13.37
C LEU A 12 -12.80 -4.02 14.72
N ALA A 13 -11.59 -4.29 15.24
CA ALA A 13 -11.13 -3.72 16.50
C ALA A 13 -11.02 -2.18 16.42
N ILE A 14 -10.39 -1.66 15.37
CA ILE A 14 -10.25 -0.21 15.15
C ILE A 14 -11.62 0.43 14.93
N ALA A 15 -12.51 -0.20 14.15
CA ALA A 15 -13.86 0.30 13.89
C ALA A 15 -14.68 0.41 15.18
N LYS A 16 -14.64 -0.59 16.06
CA LYS A 16 -15.37 -0.57 17.35
C LYS A 16 -14.78 0.40 18.37
N ILE A 17 -13.47 0.67 18.31
CA ILE A 17 -12.82 1.70 19.14
C ILE A 17 -13.21 3.10 18.65
N MET A 18 -13.21 3.32 17.33
CA MET A 18 -13.51 4.62 16.74
C MET A 18 -15.00 4.96 16.77
N TYR A 19 -15.86 3.97 16.51
CA TYR A 19 -17.31 4.11 16.52
C TYR A 19 -17.94 2.91 17.22
N PRO A 20 -18.20 3.01 18.54
CA PRO A 20 -18.78 1.90 19.29
C PRO A 20 -20.24 1.69 18.91
N GLU A 21 -20.64 0.42 18.80
CA GLU A 21 -22.02 0.04 18.56
C GLU A 21 -22.88 0.43 19.78
N THR A 22 -23.87 1.30 19.55
CA THR A 22 -24.77 1.83 20.60
C THR A 22 -26.17 1.23 20.53
N LYS A 23 -26.48 0.46 19.49
CA LYS A 23 -27.81 -0.15 19.25
C LYS A 23 -27.71 -1.68 19.31
N ALA A 24 -28.80 -2.33 19.71
CA ALA A 24 -28.87 -3.79 19.67
C ALA A 24 -28.74 -4.28 18.21
N PRO A 25 -27.95 -5.34 17.96
CA PRO A 25 -27.85 -5.91 16.63
C PRO A 25 -29.22 -6.43 16.20
N LEU A 26 -29.65 -6.08 14.99
CA LEU A 26 -30.83 -6.65 14.34
C LEU A 26 -30.56 -8.15 14.14
N SER A 27 -30.94 -8.96 15.11
CA SER A 27 -30.56 -10.38 15.20
C SER A 27 -31.59 -11.32 14.57
N ASP A 28 -32.57 -10.78 13.85
CA ASP A 28 -33.71 -11.56 13.33
C ASP A 28 -34.23 -11.03 11.98
N VAL A 29 -33.33 -10.55 11.13
CA VAL A 29 -33.67 -10.33 9.71
C VAL A 29 -33.45 -11.67 9.02
N ASP A 30 -34.52 -12.21 8.41
CA ASP A 30 -34.53 -13.38 7.52
C ASP A 30 -33.28 -13.39 6.62
N ILE A 31 -32.23 -14.08 7.09
CA ILE A 31 -30.97 -14.30 6.36
C ILE A 31 -31.19 -15.08 5.06
N ASN A 32 -32.38 -15.64 4.88
CA ASN A 32 -32.83 -16.30 3.67
C ASN A 32 -33.19 -15.34 2.52
N GLY A 33 -33.43 -14.05 2.81
CA GLY A 33 -33.85 -13.07 1.78
C GLY A 33 -32.71 -12.28 1.11
N ALA A 34 -31.51 -12.28 1.69
CA ALA A 34 -30.40 -11.41 1.25
C ALA A 34 -29.28 -12.14 0.48
N MET A 35 -29.24 -13.47 0.52
CA MET A 35 -28.34 -14.23 -0.36
C MET A 35 -28.97 -14.34 -1.74
N LYS A 36 -28.58 -13.42 -2.63
CA LYS A 36 -28.84 -13.56 -4.06
C LYS A 36 -28.22 -14.90 -4.48
N MET A 37 -29.05 -15.92 -4.76
CA MET A 37 -28.57 -17.18 -5.34
C MET A 37 -27.65 -16.85 -6.51
N SER A 38 -26.53 -17.58 -6.63
CA SER A 38 -25.54 -17.33 -7.67
C SER A 38 -26.25 -17.30 -9.03
N PRO A 39 -26.16 -16.20 -9.79
CA PRO A 39 -26.80 -16.11 -11.11
C PRO A 39 -26.15 -17.03 -12.15
N TYR A 40 -25.11 -17.78 -11.75
CA TYR A 40 -24.30 -18.62 -12.61
C TYR A 40 -24.82 -20.06 -12.62
N THR A 41 -24.97 -20.61 -13.82
CA THR A 41 -25.49 -21.97 -14.03
C THR A 41 -24.37 -23.01 -14.03
N ASN A 42 -23.17 -22.61 -14.43
CA ASN A 42 -22.01 -23.50 -14.58
C ASN A 42 -20.72 -22.87 -14.05
N ILE A 43 -19.73 -23.71 -13.68
CA ILE A 43 -18.40 -23.26 -13.21
C ILE A 43 -17.67 -22.44 -14.28
N ILE A 44 -17.79 -22.86 -15.55
CA ILE A 44 -17.17 -22.19 -16.69
C ILE A 44 -17.80 -20.80 -16.91
N GLU A 45 -19.11 -20.69 -16.72
CA GLU A 45 -19.84 -19.42 -16.83
C GLU A 45 -19.41 -18.45 -15.73
N ALA A 46 -19.31 -18.91 -14.48
CA ALA A 46 -18.82 -18.11 -13.36
C ALA A 46 -17.36 -17.63 -13.59
N ALA A 47 -16.48 -18.50 -14.08
CA ALA A 47 -15.09 -18.14 -14.39
C ALA A 47 -15.00 -17.10 -15.51
N THR A 48 -15.81 -17.24 -16.56
CA THR A 48 -15.80 -16.32 -17.71
C THR A 48 -16.35 -14.95 -17.33
N LEU A 49 -17.46 -14.89 -16.59
CA LEU A 49 -18.05 -13.64 -16.14
C LEU A 49 -17.14 -12.94 -15.12
N GLY A 50 -16.52 -13.67 -14.18
CA GLY A 50 -15.53 -13.09 -13.27
C GLY A 50 -14.31 -12.50 -13.99
N ALA A 51 -13.86 -13.14 -15.08
CA ALA A 51 -12.78 -12.59 -15.91
C ALA A 51 -13.21 -11.32 -16.66
N LEU A 52 -14.45 -11.27 -17.16
CA LEU A 52 -14.99 -10.08 -17.82
C LEU A 52 -15.15 -8.91 -16.85
N ASP A 53 -15.62 -9.16 -15.63
CA ASP A 53 -15.76 -8.14 -14.58
C ASP A 53 -14.40 -7.58 -14.11
N ALA A 54 -13.31 -8.36 -14.25
CA ALA A 54 -11.97 -7.92 -13.91
C ALA A 54 -11.39 -6.89 -14.90
N ILE A 55 -11.86 -6.87 -16.16
CA ILE A 55 -11.34 -5.96 -17.20
C ILE A 55 -11.47 -4.48 -16.79
N PRO A 56 -12.67 -3.95 -16.46
CA PRO A 56 -12.81 -2.55 -16.05
C PRO A 56 -12.10 -2.25 -14.73
N LEU A 57 -12.02 -3.22 -13.81
CA LEU A 57 -11.27 -3.07 -12.56
C LEU A 57 -9.78 -2.84 -12.82
N CYS A 58 -9.16 -3.69 -13.64
CA CYS A 58 -7.75 -3.57 -14.02
C CYS A 58 -7.48 -2.27 -14.78
N ALA A 59 -8.35 -1.91 -15.73
CA ALA A 59 -8.24 -0.67 -16.48
C ALA A 59 -8.32 0.58 -15.56
N GLY A 60 -9.23 0.57 -14.58
CA GLY A 60 -9.37 1.64 -13.60
C GLY A 60 -8.13 1.80 -12.72
N ILE A 61 -7.55 0.70 -12.24
CA ILE A 61 -6.32 0.72 -11.44
C ILE A 61 -5.15 1.27 -12.27
N ALA A 62 -4.99 0.80 -13.52
CA ALA A 62 -3.93 1.28 -14.40
C ALA A 62 -4.05 2.80 -14.69
N ALA A 63 -5.26 3.28 -14.97
CA ALA A 63 -5.52 4.69 -15.20
C ALA A 63 -5.21 5.54 -13.95
N ASN A 64 -5.65 5.10 -12.77
CA ASN A 64 -5.38 5.80 -11.51
C ASN A 64 -3.87 5.85 -11.19
N LEU A 65 -3.14 4.77 -11.45
CA LEU A 65 -1.68 4.73 -11.25
C LEU A 65 -0.95 5.71 -12.18
N MET A 66 -1.33 5.79 -13.46
CA MET A 66 -0.76 6.77 -14.39
C MET A 66 -1.04 8.22 -13.93
N ALA A 67 -2.26 8.49 -13.48
CA ALA A 67 -2.63 9.81 -12.96
C ALA A 67 -1.82 10.16 -11.69
N ALA A 68 -1.74 9.26 -10.72
CA ALA A 68 -1.00 9.47 -9.48
C ALA A 68 0.50 9.69 -9.73
N LEU A 69 1.13 8.89 -10.60
CA LEU A 69 2.55 9.00 -10.92
C LEU A 69 2.89 10.30 -11.66
N SER A 70 2.04 10.72 -12.59
CA SER A 70 2.26 11.98 -13.33
C SER A 70 2.12 13.19 -12.41
N MET A 71 1.10 13.21 -11.55
CA MET A 71 0.91 14.27 -10.56
C MET A 71 2.08 14.34 -9.57
N PHE A 72 2.57 13.19 -9.12
CA PHE A 72 3.72 13.11 -8.22
C PHE A 72 5.02 13.61 -8.85
N SER A 73 5.30 13.23 -10.11
CA SER A 73 6.46 13.73 -10.85
C SER A 73 6.40 15.25 -11.05
N LEU A 74 5.20 15.78 -11.30
CA LEU A 74 4.97 17.22 -11.39
C LEU A 74 5.28 17.91 -10.07
N PHE A 75 4.78 17.40 -8.93
CA PHE A 75 5.10 17.99 -7.63
C PHE A 75 6.59 17.91 -7.32
N ASN A 76 7.24 16.77 -7.53
CA ASN A 76 8.68 16.63 -7.34
C ASN A 76 9.46 17.63 -8.20
N SER A 77 9.06 17.84 -9.46
CA SER A 77 9.69 18.81 -10.35
C SER A 77 9.54 20.25 -9.84
N ILE A 78 8.36 20.61 -9.31
CA ILE A 78 8.11 21.91 -8.70
C ILE A 78 8.98 22.10 -7.45
N LEU A 79 9.04 21.10 -6.57
CA LEU A 79 9.84 21.17 -5.35
C LEU A 79 11.34 21.30 -5.65
N VAL A 80 11.85 20.56 -6.64
CA VAL A 80 13.26 20.68 -7.08
C VAL A 80 13.52 22.06 -7.68
N TRP A 81 12.59 22.61 -8.46
CA TRP A 81 12.72 23.95 -9.03
C TRP A 81 12.79 25.02 -7.92
N ILE A 82 11.90 24.95 -6.92
CA ILE A 82 11.92 25.85 -5.76
C ILE A 82 13.21 25.67 -4.94
N GLY A 83 13.61 24.42 -4.67
CA GLY A 83 14.81 24.09 -3.90
C GLY A 83 16.09 24.63 -4.54
N ARG A 84 16.19 24.53 -5.88
CA ARG A 84 17.32 25.10 -6.64
C ARG A 84 17.36 26.62 -6.55
N ASN A 85 16.20 27.29 -6.59
CA ASN A 85 16.12 28.74 -6.49
C ASN A 85 16.50 29.26 -5.08
N ILE A 86 16.32 28.46 -4.03
CA ILE A 86 16.67 28.80 -2.64
C ILE A 86 18.14 28.44 -2.31
N GLY A 87 18.88 27.83 -3.25
CA GLY A 87 20.30 27.51 -3.07
C GLY A 87 20.57 26.24 -2.25
N ILE A 88 19.56 25.38 -2.08
CA ILE A 88 19.72 24.07 -1.44
C ILE A 88 20.39 23.13 -2.45
N GLN A 89 21.58 22.61 -2.13
CA GLN A 89 22.32 21.71 -3.03
C GLN A 89 21.73 20.29 -3.11
N ARG A 90 20.85 19.93 -2.17
CA ARG A 90 20.13 18.64 -2.20
C ARG A 90 18.80 18.84 -2.91
N ASP A 91 18.51 17.97 -3.87
CA ASP A 91 17.21 17.89 -4.51
C ASP A 91 16.15 17.59 -3.42
N LEU A 92 15.29 18.58 -3.15
CA LEU A 92 14.21 18.43 -2.20
C LEU A 92 13.07 17.73 -2.92
N THR A 93 12.81 16.47 -2.57
CA THR A 93 11.71 15.69 -3.15
C THR A 93 10.64 15.38 -2.11
N LEU A 94 9.42 15.09 -2.57
CA LEU A 94 8.30 14.74 -1.70
C LEU A 94 8.60 13.49 -0.86
N GLU A 95 9.38 12.54 -1.40
CA GLU A 95 9.81 11.33 -0.70
C GLU A 95 10.55 11.67 0.59
N ILE A 96 11.47 12.64 0.55
CA ILE A 96 12.27 13.05 1.71
C ILE A 96 11.39 13.79 2.71
N MET A 97 10.49 14.64 2.23
CA MET A 97 9.53 15.35 3.09
C MET A 97 8.63 14.37 3.87
N PHE A 98 8.06 13.38 3.17
CA PHE A 98 7.24 12.36 3.81
C PHE A 98 8.07 11.41 4.68
N SER A 99 9.31 11.09 4.31
CA SER A 99 10.21 10.30 5.15
C SER A 99 10.44 10.96 6.51
N TYR A 100 10.65 12.28 6.56
CA TYR A 100 10.80 13.00 7.83
C TYR A 100 9.48 13.03 8.63
N PHE A 101 8.34 13.25 7.96
CA PHE A 101 7.02 13.28 8.61
C PHE A 101 6.62 11.92 9.21
N PHE A 102 6.91 10.82 8.51
CA PHE A 102 6.57 9.47 8.94
C PHE A 102 7.68 8.78 9.75
N TRP A 103 8.81 9.44 9.98
CA TRP A 103 9.89 8.92 10.82
C TRP A 103 9.44 8.47 12.23
N PRO A 104 8.69 9.27 13.01
CA PRO A 104 8.22 8.85 14.33
C PRO A 104 7.25 7.66 14.25
N LEU A 105 6.43 7.58 13.19
CA LEU A 105 5.51 6.47 13.00
C LEU A 105 6.23 5.17 12.66
N ALA A 106 7.31 5.23 11.86
CA ALA A 106 8.16 4.07 11.60
C ALA A 106 8.87 3.59 12.87
N TYR A 107 9.27 4.52 13.75
CA TYR A 107 9.92 4.18 15.01
C TYR A 107 8.95 3.48 16.00
N THR A 108 7.70 3.95 16.12
CA THR A 108 6.71 3.31 17.01
C THR A 108 6.28 1.91 16.54
N MET A 109 6.47 1.59 15.26
CA MET A 109 6.28 0.24 14.73
C MET A 109 7.42 -0.73 15.10
N GLY A 110 8.47 -0.27 15.79
CA GLY A 110 9.57 -1.12 16.27
C GLY A 110 10.73 -1.29 15.28
N VAL A 111 10.83 -0.42 14.27
CA VAL A 111 11.94 -0.44 13.29
C VAL A 111 13.22 0.11 13.95
N PRO A 112 14.41 -0.47 13.70
CA PRO A 112 15.66 0.08 14.17
C PRO A 112 15.91 1.48 13.59
N ALA A 113 16.40 2.42 14.42
CA ALA A 113 16.56 3.83 14.05
C ALA A 113 17.40 4.09 12.78
N LYS A 114 18.30 3.16 12.43
CA LYS A 114 19.12 3.21 11.21
C LYS A 114 18.29 3.03 9.93
N ASP A 115 17.23 2.22 9.97
CA ASP A 115 16.40 1.87 8.82
C ASP A 115 15.07 2.62 8.79
N CYS A 116 14.72 3.33 9.88
CA CYS A 116 13.48 4.11 9.99
C CYS A 116 13.28 5.08 8.81
N GLY A 117 14.34 5.71 8.29
CA GLY A 117 14.22 6.64 7.16
C GLY A 117 13.68 5.97 5.89
N LYS A 118 14.17 4.76 5.57
CA LYS A 118 13.73 4.00 4.39
C LYS A 118 12.31 3.48 4.56
N VAL A 119 11.96 3.00 5.76
CA VAL A 119 10.61 2.53 6.05
C VAL A 119 9.60 3.69 6.04
N ALA A 120 9.98 4.86 6.56
CA ALA A 120 9.15 6.06 6.53
C ALA A 120 8.92 6.59 5.10
N GLU A 121 9.93 6.52 4.24
CA GLU A 121 9.79 6.83 2.81
C GLU A 121 8.75 5.92 2.15
N LEU A 122 8.85 4.60 2.36
CA LEU A 122 7.90 3.63 1.82
C LEU A 122 6.48 3.84 2.37
N LEU A 123 6.36 4.22 3.64
CA LEU A 123 5.08 4.53 4.27
C LEU A 123 4.44 5.78 3.64
N GLY A 124 5.25 6.82 3.41
CA GLY A 124 4.82 8.02 2.71
C GLY A 124 4.36 7.75 1.28
N MET A 125 5.14 6.97 0.52
CA MET A 125 4.80 6.56 -0.84
C MET A 125 3.48 5.77 -0.87
N LYS A 126 3.25 4.87 0.09
CA LYS A 126 2.00 4.13 0.22
C LYS A 126 0.80 5.06 0.46
N THR A 127 0.96 6.10 1.28
CA THR A 127 -0.14 7.02 1.61
C THR A 127 -0.50 8.00 0.50
N VAL A 128 0.48 8.45 -0.28
CA VAL A 128 0.28 9.55 -1.25
C VAL A 128 0.09 9.04 -2.68
N LEU A 129 0.78 7.96 -3.05
CA LEU A 129 0.69 7.40 -4.40
C LEU A 129 -0.32 6.25 -4.44
N SER A 130 0.11 5.09 -3.94
CA SER A 130 -0.66 3.85 -3.93
C SER A 130 0.20 2.74 -3.33
N GLU A 131 -0.45 1.68 -2.86
CA GLU A 131 0.22 0.46 -2.42
C GLU A 131 1.05 -0.20 -3.53
N PHE A 132 0.58 -0.18 -4.78
CA PHE A 132 1.27 -0.83 -5.90
C PHE A 132 2.63 -0.20 -6.20
N VAL A 133 2.73 1.13 -6.13
CA VAL A 133 3.99 1.85 -6.37
C VAL A 133 4.97 1.62 -5.22
N ALA A 134 4.47 1.65 -3.98
CA ALA A 134 5.28 1.37 -2.80
C ALA A 134 5.88 -0.04 -2.84
N TYR A 135 5.11 -1.06 -3.26
CA TYR A 135 5.62 -2.43 -3.41
C TYR A 135 6.71 -2.56 -4.47
N ARG A 136 6.58 -1.86 -5.60
CA ARG A 136 7.64 -1.84 -6.62
C ARG A 136 8.95 -1.30 -6.04
N ARG A 137 8.88 -0.18 -5.31
CA ARG A 137 10.05 0.44 -4.68
C ARG A 137 10.64 -0.42 -3.56
N PHE A 138 9.78 -1.07 -2.77
CA PHE A 138 10.21 -2.05 -1.78
C PHE A 138 10.97 -3.23 -2.41
N GLY A 139 10.48 -3.74 -3.55
CA GLY A 139 11.16 -4.79 -4.32
C GLY A 139 12.58 -4.38 -4.75
N GLU A 140 12.76 -3.15 -5.22
CA GLU A 140 14.09 -2.61 -5.57
C GLU A 140 15.03 -2.59 -4.36
N TYR A 141 14.54 -2.13 -3.19
CA TYR A 141 15.33 -2.14 -1.95
C TYR A 141 15.69 -3.55 -1.49
N PHE A 142 14.76 -4.50 -1.60
CA PHE A 142 14.98 -5.89 -1.22
C PHE A 142 15.98 -6.60 -2.13
N ILE A 143 15.87 -6.39 -3.45
CA ILE A 143 16.84 -6.89 -4.44
C ILE A 143 18.22 -6.30 -4.16
N PHE A 144 18.31 -4.99 -3.92
CA PHE A 144 19.59 -4.34 -3.63
C PHE A 144 20.23 -4.88 -2.33
N LEU A 145 19.45 -5.05 -1.26
CA LEU A 145 19.91 -5.66 -0.02
C LEU A 145 20.35 -7.11 -0.23
N CYS A 146 19.59 -7.90 -0.97
CA CYS A 146 19.92 -9.30 -1.25
C CYS A 146 21.17 -9.45 -2.13
N LEU A 147 21.39 -8.53 -3.08
CA LEU A 147 22.56 -8.51 -3.96
C LEU A 147 23.81 -8.07 -3.21
N LEU A 148 23.69 -7.09 -2.31
CA LEU A 148 24.77 -6.64 -1.43
C LEU A 148 25.11 -7.70 -0.38
N LYS A 149 24.11 -8.41 0.14
CA LYS A 149 24.30 -9.53 1.09
C LYS A 149 24.83 -10.80 0.40
N SER A 150 24.46 -11.06 -0.86
CA SER A 150 25.08 -12.12 -1.67
C SER A 150 26.52 -11.81 -2.02
N LEU A 151 26.86 -10.54 -2.27
CA LEU A 151 28.24 -10.10 -2.52
C LEU A 151 29.13 -10.07 -1.26
N LEU A 152 28.56 -9.83 -0.07
CA LEU A 152 29.33 -9.80 1.19
C LEU A 152 29.33 -11.12 1.97
N GLU A 153 28.27 -11.93 1.89
CA GLU A 153 28.07 -13.07 2.81
C GLU A 153 27.82 -14.41 2.12
N GLY A 154 27.70 -14.50 0.79
CA GLY A 154 27.60 -15.78 0.08
C GLY A 154 26.46 -16.72 0.54
N ASN A 155 25.46 -16.19 1.26
CA ASN A 155 24.38 -16.97 1.87
C ASN A 155 23.01 -16.51 1.35
N THR A 156 22.40 -17.37 0.55
CA THR A 156 21.23 -17.13 -0.31
C THR A 156 19.86 -17.27 0.39
N PHE A 157 19.79 -17.34 1.73
CA PHE A 157 18.66 -18.03 2.39
C PHE A 157 17.76 -17.24 3.36
N THR A 158 17.93 -15.93 3.57
CA THR A 158 17.07 -15.19 4.53
C THR A 158 16.08 -14.21 3.90
N CYS A 159 15.56 -14.53 2.72
CA CYS A 159 14.59 -13.69 2.01
C CYS A 159 13.27 -14.46 1.81
N CYS A 160 12.51 -14.62 2.89
CA CYS A 160 11.08 -14.91 2.87
C CYS A 160 10.38 -13.96 3.83
#